data_AF-A0A6L8QBH0-F1
#
_entry.id   AF-A0A6L8QBH0-F1
#
_cell.length_a   1.000
_cell.length_b   1.000
_cell.length_c   1.000
_cell.angle_alpha   90.00
_cell.angle_beta   90.00
_cell.angle_gamma   90.00
#
_symmetry.space_group_name_H-M   'P 1'
#
loop_
_entity.id
_entity.type
_entity.pdbx_description
1 polymer ?
#
loop_
_entity_poly.entity_id
_entity_poly.type
_entity_poly.pdbx_seq_one_letter_code
_entity_poly.pdbx_strand_id
1 'polypeptide(L)'
;NLSVVRYMADTVAIMYLGKIVEQSPVEELFDNPRHPYTKSLLEAVPSLESRKPFKPLTGDVPSPLNPPKGCHFHPRCPIYLSEEPGSELSKRCTRQIPKKLGDTHSFVSCHNITLATKK
;
A
#
# COMPACT_ATOMS: atom_id res chain seq x y z
N ASN A 1 3.92 -11.17 12.15
CA ASN A 1 5.26 -10.56 12.37
C ASN A 1 5.23 -9.02 12.41
N LEU A 2 4.25 -8.34 11.78
CA LEU A 2 4.12 -6.87 11.90
C LEU A 2 4.03 -6.36 13.35
N SER A 3 3.40 -7.10 14.26
CA SER A 3 3.34 -6.72 15.68
C SER A 3 4.72 -6.58 16.32
N VAL A 4 5.70 -7.42 15.96
CA VAL A 4 7.08 -7.31 16.48
C VAL A 4 7.77 -6.10 15.89
N VAL A 5 7.59 -5.87 14.58
CA VAL A 5 8.13 -4.69 13.89
C VAL A 5 7.67 -3.40 14.57
N ARG A 6 6.40 -3.31 15.01
CA ARG A 6 5.87 -2.14 15.73
C ARG A 6 6.72 -1.77 16.95
N TYR A 7 7.21 -2.75 17.71
CA TYR A 7 7.93 -2.51 18.95
C TYR A 7 9.45 -2.31 18.77
N MET A 8 10.01 -2.65 17.61
CA MET A 8 11.48 -2.69 17.42
C MET A 8 12.00 -1.66 16.43
N ALA A 9 11.19 -1.19 15.49
CA ALA A 9 11.64 -0.32 14.42
C ALA A 9 11.25 1.13 14.69
N ASP A 10 12.14 2.08 14.40
CA ASP A 10 11.79 3.50 14.37
C ASP A 10 11.04 3.87 13.08
N THR A 11 11.41 3.23 11.97
CA THR A 11 10.88 3.47 10.62
C THR A 11 10.65 2.14 9.92
N VAL A 12 9.54 2.05 9.18
CA VAL A 12 9.14 0.84 8.46
C VAL A 12 8.99 1.18 6.97
N ALA A 13 9.60 0.37 6.11
CA ALA A 13 9.38 0.39 4.67
C ALA A 13 8.63 -0.87 4.23
N ILE A 14 7.50 -0.68 3.55
CA ILE A 14 6.66 -1.74 3.01
C ILE A 14 6.95 -1.90 1.53
N MET A 15 7.18 -3.13 1.10
CA MET A 15 7.52 -3.47 -0.27
C MET A 15 6.49 -4.40 -0.91
N TYR A 16 6.27 -4.23 -2.21
CA TYR A 16 5.50 -5.17 -3.03
C TYR A 16 6.21 -5.37 -4.38
N LEU A 17 6.52 -6.63 -4.72
CA LEU A 17 7.23 -7.02 -5.95
C LEU A 17 8.44 -6.12 -6.27
N GLY A 18 9.33 -5.95 -5.29
CA GLY A 18 10.57 -5.19 -5.43
C GLY A 18 10.43 -3.66 -5.41
N LYS A 19 9.26 -3.11 -5.10
CA LYS A 19 9.05 -1.66 -4.99
C LYS A 19 8.66 -1.27 -3.57
N ILE A 20 9.31 -0.25 -3.00
CA ILE A 20 8.85 0.38 -1.75
C ILE A 20 7.58 1.18 -2.08
N VAL A 21 6.46 0.70 -1.57
CA VAL A 21 5.14 1.30 -1.81
C VAL A 21 4.77 2.31 -0.75
N GLU A 22 5.34 2.18 0.45
CA GLU A 22 5.15 3.09 1.57
C GLU A 22 6.32 2.99 2.54
N GLN A 23 6.73 4.11 3.12
CA GLN A 23 7.69 4.18 4.20
C GLN A 23 7.31 5.32 5.11
N SER A 24 7.26 5.08 6.42
CA SER A 24 6.98 6.11 7.44
C SER A 24 7.56 5.70 8.80
N PRO A 25 7.66 6.63 9.78
CA PRO A 25 7.83 6.26 11.18
C PRO A 25 6.82 5.19 11.60
N VAL A 26 7.23 4.29 12.50
CA VAL A 26 6.44 3.11 12.85
C VAL A 26 5.03 3.47 13.33
N GLU A 27 4.90 4.46 14.21
CA GLU A 27 3.59 4.89 14.72
C GLU A 27 2.71 5.47 13.61
N GLU A 28 3.26 6.32 12.73
CA GLU A 28 2.51 6.88 11.60
C GLU A 28 2.04 5.80 10.64
N LEU A 29 2.87 4.79 10.34
CA LEU A 29 2.51 3.72 9.43
C LEU A 29 1.38 2.85 9.97
N PHE A 30 1.37 2.57 11.27
CA PHE A 30 0.36 1.72 11.89
C PHE A 30 -0.95 2.47 12.14
N ASP A 31 -0.89 3.76 12.47
CA ASP A 31 -2.07 4.57 12.79
C ASP A 31 -2.72 5.17 11.53
N ASN A 32 -1.92 5.51 10.52
CA ASN A 32 -2.38 6.12 9.27
C ASN A 32 -1.72 5.48 8.02
N PRO A 33 -1.93 4.18 7.77
CA PRO A 33 -1.43 3.53 6.56
C PRO A 33 -2.07 4.15 5.32
N ARG A 34 -1.24 4.55 4.35
CA ARG A 34 -1.66 5.30 3.17
C ARG A 34 -1.90 4.35 1.99
N HIS A 35 -0.96 3.47 1.68
CA HIS A 35 -1.05 2.60 0.51
C HIS A 35 -2.09 1.48 0.73
N PRO A 36 -2.94 1.15 -0.27
CA PRO A 36 -3.95 0.10 -0.12
C PRO A 36 -3.38 -1.25 0.28
N TYR A 37 -2.17 -1.59 -0.17
CA TYR A 37 -1.46 -2.80 0.28
C TYR A 37 -1.11 -2.77 1.78
N THR A 38 -0.56 -1.66 2.28
CA THR A 38 -0.24 -1.50 3.70
C THR A 38 -1.48 -1.60 4.57
N LYS A 39 -2.59 -0.98 4.14
CA LYS A 39 -3.89 -1.10 4.81
C LYS A 39 -4.32 -2.56 4.94
N SER A 40 -4.32 -3.31 3.84
CA SER A 40 -4.69 -4.72 3.86
C SER A 40 -3.74 -5.61 4.68
N LEU A 41 -2.44 -5.28 4.73
CA LEU A 41 -1.49 -5.97 5.60
C LEU A 41 -1.80 -5.74 7.08
N LEU A 42 -2.09 -4.51 7.48
CA LEU A 42 -2.38 -4.15 8.87
C LEU A 42 -3.75 -4.67 9.32
N GLU A 43 -4.75 -4.69 8.43
CA GLU A 43 -6.06 -5.31 8.69
C GLU A 43 -5.94 -6.83 8.95
N ALA A 44 -4.90 -7.48 8.41
CA ALA A 44 -4.62 -8.89 8.67
C ALA A 44 -3.94 -9.13 10.03
N VAL A 45 -3.48 -8.09 10.71
CA VAL A 45 -2.83 -8.22 12.03
C VAL A 45 -3.91 -8.40 13.10
N PRO A 46 -3.90 -9.53 13.85
CA PRO A 46 -4.86 -9.75 14.92
C PRO A 46 -4.77 -8.66 16.00
N SER A 47 -5.90 -8.13 16.42
CA SER A 47 -6.02 -7.24 17.59
C SER A 47 -6.74 -7.96 18.73
N LEU A 48 -6.28 -7.75 19.96
CA LEU A 48 -6.94 -8.27 21.17
C LEU A 48 -8.23 -7.51 21.50
N GLU A 49 -8.33 -6.25 21.07
CA GLU A 49 -9.41 -5.33 21.42
C GLU A 49 -10.61 -5.42 20.48
N SER A 50 -10.40 -5.79 19.21
CA SER A 50 -11.50 -5.94 18.25
C SER A 50 -11.21 -7.02 17.21
N ARG A 51 -12.12 -8.00 17.09
CA ARG A 51 -12.16 -8.91 15.94
C ARG A 51 -12.85 -8.21 14.78
N LYS A 52 -12.08 -7.48 13.98
CA LYS A 52 -12.59 -6.90 12.73
C LYS A 52 -12.74 -8.00 11.68
N PRO A 53 -13.82 -8.00 10.87
CA PRO A 53 -13.92 -8.89 9.73
C PRO A 53 -12.81 -8.56 8.73
N PHE A 54 -11.85 -9.48 8.58
CA PHE A 54 -10.76 -9.35 7.63
C PHE A 54 -11.27 -9.66 6.22
N LYS A 55 -11.00 -8.77 5.26
CA LYS A 55 -11.25 -9.02 3.84
C LYS A 55 -9.93 -9.39 3.16
N PRO A 56 -9.70 -10.64 2.78
CA PRO A 56 -8.46 -11.04 2.13
C PRO A 56 -8.31 -10.33 0.78
N LEU A 57 -7.07 -10.02 0.43
CA LEU A 57 -6.73 -9.56 -0.90
C LEU A 57 -7.09 -10.65 -1.92
N THR A 58 -7.79 -10.25 -2.97
CA THR A 58 -8.19 -11.15 -4.05
C THR A 58 -7.03 -11.39 -5.03
N GLY A 59 -7.08 -12.52 -5.73
CA GLY A 59 -6.09 -12.91 -6.73
C GLY A 59 -4.74 -13.36 -6.16
N ASP A 60 -3.98 -14.05 -7.00
CA ASP A 60 -2.65 -14.56 -6.67
C ASP A 60 -1.57 -13.47 -6.74
N VAL A 61 -0.48 -13.68 -6.02
CA VAL A 61 0.71 -12.83 -6.13
C VAL A 61 1.33 -13.04 -7.53
N PRO A 62 1.49 -11.98 -8.35
CA PRO A 62 2.14 -12.10 -9.65
C PRO A 62 3.60 -12.54 -9.53
N SER A 63 4.13 -13.15 -10.60
CA SER A 63 5.55 -13.55 -10.65
C SER A 63 6.47 -12.32 -10.58
N PRO A 64 7.50 -12.33 -9.70
CA PRO A 64 8.53 -11.30 -9.68
C PRO A 64 9.37 -11.23 -10.97
N LEU A 65 9.45 -12.31 -11.75
CA LEU A 65 10.19 -12.36 -13.02
C LEU A 65 9.47 -11.60 -14.14
N ASN A 66 8.15 -11.47 -14.04
CA ASN A 66 7.33 -10.72 -15.00
C ASN A 66 6.27 -9.90 -14.25
N PRO A 67 6.69 -8.82 -13.57
CA PRO A 67 5.79 -8.03 -12.75
C PRO A 67 4.76 -7.28 -13.62
N PRO A 68 3.60 -6.93 -13.06
CA PRO A 68 2.61 -6.10 -13.76
C PRO A 68 3.21 -4.76 -14.20
N LYS A 69 2.78 -4.26 -15.37
CA LYS A 69 3.16 -2.94 -15.86
C LYS A 69 2.53 -1.84 -14.99
N GLY A 70 3.18 -0.70 -14.92
CA GLY A 70 2.72 0.40 -14.07
C GLY A 70 2.80 0.04 -12.58
N CYS A 71 1.77 0.32 -11.80
CA CYS A 71 1.73 -0.02 -10.38
C CYS A 71 1.70 -1.54 -10.19
N HIS A 72 2.79 -2.14 -9.69
CA HIS A 72 2.87 -3.60 -9.51
C HIS A 72 1.72 -4.21 -8.68
N PHE A 73 1.11 -3.41 -7.79
CA PHE A 73 -0.01 -3.85 -6.94
C PHE A 73 -1.38 -3.72 -7.62
N HIS A 74 -1.51 -3.04 -8.76
CA HIS A 74 -2.81 -2.78 -9.38
C HIS A 74 -3.69 -4.03 -9.58
N PRO A 75 -3.18 -5.24 -9.93
CA PRO A 75 -4.03 -6.42 -10.12
C PRO A 75 -4.73 -6.91 -8.85
N ARG A 76 -4.23 -6.52 -7.67
CA ARG A 76 -4.77 -6.90 -6.36
C ARG A 76 -5.23 -5.70 -5.53
N CYS A 77 -5.13 -4.49 -6.10
CA CYS A 77 -5.46 -3.27 -5.41
C CYS A 77 -6.99 -3.12 -5.34
N PRO A 78 -7.61 -3.12 -4.14
CA PRO A 78 -9.06 -3.05 -4.03
C PRO A 78 -9.64 -1.77 -4.64
N ILE A 79 -8.88 -0.67 -4.61
CA ILE A 79 -9.28 0.60 -5.22
C ILE A 79 -9.30 0.47 -6.75
N TYR A 80 -8.24 -0.05 -7.36
CA TYR A 80 -8.19 -0.24 -8.82
C TYR A 80 -9.29 -1.20 -9.30
N LEU A 81 -9.55 -2.26 -8.55
CA LEU A 81 -10.56 -3.26 -8.90
C LEU A 81 -12.00 -2.73 -8.79
N SER A 82 -12.22 -1.65 -8.02
CA SER A 82 -13.50 -0.95 -7.94
C SER A 82 -13.63 0.23 -8.91
N GLU A 83 -12.58 0.55 -9.67
CA GLU A 83 -12.60 1.64 -10.65
C GLU A 83 -13.26 1.24 -11.96
N GLU A 84 -13.95 2.18 -12.59
CA GLU A 84 -14.49 2.00 -13.93
C GLU A 84 -13.37 1.72 -14.96
N PRO A 85 -13.51 0.71 -15.84
CA PRO A 85 -12.55 0.44 -16.89
C PRO A 85 -12.30 1.67 -17.76
N GLY A 86 -11.03 2.10 -17.85
CA GLY A 86 -10.64 3.28 -18.64
C GLY A 86 -10.75 4.62 -17.90
N SER A 87 -11.07 4.64 -16.61
CA SER A 87 -10.90 5.84 -15.78
C SER A 87 -9.45 6.35 -15.81
N GLU A 88 -9.25 7.62 -15.47
CA GLU A 88 -7.89 8.19 -15.41
C GLU A 88 -7.02 7.47 -14.37
N LEU A 89 -7.59 7.05 -13.24
CA LEU A 89 -6.87 6.26 -12.25
C LEU A 89 -6.50 4.87 -12.81
N SER A 90 -7.44 4.20 -13.48
CA SER A 90 -7.22 2.88 -14.10
C SER A 90 -6.10 2.94 -15.15
N LYS A 91 -6.12 3.96 -16.03
CA LYS A 91 -5.06 4.19 -17.02
C LYS A 91 -3.70 4.45 -16.37
N ARG A 92 -3.65 5.26 -15.31
CA ARG A 92 -2.38 5.55 -14.61
C ARG A 92 -1.82 4.28 -13.95
N CYS A 93 -2.65 3.55 -13.21
CA CYS A 93 -2.26 2.32 -12.52
C CYS A 93 -1.69 1.24 -13.45
N THR A 94 -2.18 1.13 -14.68
CA THR A 94 -1.71 0.12 -15.65
C THR A 94 -0.51 0.57 -16.50
N ARG A 95 -0.24 1.89 -16.58
CA ARG A 95 0.75 2.46 -17.51
C ARG A 95 1.94 3.11 -16.82
N GLN A 96 1.82 3.53 -15.57
CA GLN A 96 2.81 4.35 -14.89
C GLN A 96 3.17 3.76 -13.53
N ILE A 97 4.44 3.88 -13.15
CA ILE A 97 4.86 3.63 -11.77
C ILE A 97 4.46 4.88 -10.96
N PRO A 98 3.78 4.71 -9.80
CA PRO A 98 3.44 5.85 -8.96
C PRO A 98 4.70 6.54 -8.45
N LYS A 99 4.69 7.88 -8.53
CA LYS A 99 5.75 8.71 -7.94
C LYS A 99 5.68 8.61 -6.41
N LYS A 100 6.82 8.77 -5.74
CA LYS A 100 6.85 8.96 -4.29
C LYS A 100 6.20 10.29 -3.94
N LEU A 101 5.25 10.25 -3.00
CA LEU A 101 4.54 11.41 -2.47
C LEU A 101 4.82 11.52 -0.97
N GLY A 102 5.60 12.52 -0.60
CA GLY A 102 6.08 12.73 0.76
C GLY A 102 7.54 13.20 0.74
N ASP A 103 8.21 13.06 1.87
CA ASP A 103 9.64 13.35 2.02
C ASP A 103 10.49 12.07 1.99
N THR A 104 11.76 12.17 2.33
CA THR A 104 12.70 11.03 2.30
C THR A 104 12.43 10.00 3.41
N HIS A 105 11.78 10.39 4.49
CA HIS A 105 11.52 9.57 5.67
C HIS A 105 10.08 9.05 5.74
N SER A 106 9.12 9.83 5.23
CA SER A 106 7.69 9.49 5.16
C SER A 106 7.14 9.73 3.75
N PHE A 107 6.94 8.66 2.97
CA PHE A 107 6.38 8.72 1.62
C PHE A 107 5.49 7.53 1.27
N VAL A 108 4.61 7.76 0.28
CA VAL A 108 3.81 6.70 -0.34
C VAL A 108 3.93 6.77 -1.86
N SER A 109 3.98 5.62 -2.51
CA SER A 109 3.95 5.49 -3.97
C SER A 109 2.57 4.97 -4.39
N CYS A 110 1.58 5.85 -4.52
CA CYS A 110 0.21 5.50 -4.93
C CYS A 110 -0.40 6.54 -5.87
N HIS A 111 -1.16 6.10 -6.89
CA HIS A 111 -1.87 7.01 -7.80
C HIS A 111 -3.16 7.59 -7.25
N ASN A 112 -3.78 6.92 -6.28
CA ASN A 112 -5.04 7.34 -5.65
C ASN A 112 -4.83 8.39 -4.55
N ILE A 113 -3.57 8.69 -4.21
CA ILE A 113 -3.25 9.67 -3.18
C ILE A 113 -2.79 10.94 -3.88
N THR A 114 -3.42 12.05 -3.55
CA THR A 114 -2.88 13.39 -3.79
C THR A 114 -2.22 13.86 -2.50
N LEU A 115 -1.16 14.67 -2.58
CA LEU A 115 -0.53 15.26 -1.40
C LEU A 115 -1.61 16.06 -0.65
N ALA A 116 -2.12 15.51 0.45
CA ALA A 116 -2.80 16.33 1.44
C ALA A 116 -1.74 17.29 1.96
N THR A 117 -1.87 18.57 1.61
CA THR A 117 -1.14 19.66 2.26
C THR A 117 -1.32 19.49 3.77
N LYS A 118 -0.23 19.15 4.48
CA LYS A 118 -0.18 19.30 5.94
C LYS A 118 -0.65 20.73 6.22
N LYS A 119 -1.76 20.84 6.95
CA LYS A 119 -2.26 22.12 7.46
C LYS A 119 -1.46 22.50 8.69
#